data_AF-A0A7Y0DK82-F1
#
_entry.id   AF-A0A7Y0DK82-F1
#
_cell.length_a   1.000
_cell.length_b   1.000
_cell.length_c   1.000
_cell.angle_alpha   90.00
_cell.angle_beta   90.00
_cell.angle_gamma   90.00
#
_symmetry.space_group_name_H-M   'P 1'
#
loop_
_entity.id
_entity.type
_entity.pdbx_description
1 polymer ?
#
loop_
_entity_poly.entity_id
_entity_poly.type
_entity_poly.pdbx_seq_one_letter_code
_entity_poly.pdbx_strand_id
1 'polypeptide(L)'
;MVATDAYDLPTPLRVVQEGIAALRNQPDPAGPATPAFFADRPQNLTFEKADTGSPSIRRRHHTRLWQTAYCLVPNCRPVWVATASFDVGIELSQRLHLPTHRIDPAIDNERALIVTDLLRVGATQEGSVMVSRPLYGMNAAGDPFSTDGRAVVLVFP
;
A
#
# COMPACT_ATOMS: atom_id res chain seq x y z
N MET A 1 -10.44 6.90 1.98
CA MET A 1 -9.90 5.53 1.94
C MET A 1 -10.92 4.61 2.58
N VAL A 2 -11.11 3.41 2.04
CA VAL A 2 -11.94 2.36 2.65
C VAL A 2 -10.99 1.38 3.34
N ALA A 3 -11.28 1.04 4.60
CA ALA A 3 -10.53 0.03 5.33
C ALA A 3 -10.99 -1.37 4.90
N THR A 4 -10.04 -2.26 4.65
CA THR A 4 -10.30 -3.69 4.48
C THR A 4 -9.60 -4.45 5.59
N ASP A 5 -10.26 -5.49 6.13
CA ASP A 5 -9.66 -6.32 7.16
C ASP A 5 -8.37 -6.95 6.64
N ALA A 6 -7.39 -7.10 7.53
CA ALA A 6 -6.03 -7.49 7.20
C ALA A 6 -5.87 -8.86 6.53
N TYR A 7 -6.94 -9.64 6.42
CA TYR A 7 -6.92 -11.03 5.97
C TYR A 7 -8.24 -11.45 5.33
N ASP A 8 -8.75 -10.70 4.35
CA ASP A 8 -9.69 -11.35 3.43
C ASP A 8 -8.87 -12.31 2.56
N LEU A 9 -8.61 -13.51 3.11
CA LEU A 9 -7.86 -14.55 2.44
C LEU A 9 -8.49 -14.77 1.06
N PRO A 10 -7.68 -14.90 -0.01
CA PRO A 10 -8.22 -15.16 -1.32
C PRO A 10 -9.01 -16.48 -1.30
N THR A 11 -10.33 -16.38 -1.17
CA THR A 11 -11.22 -17.52 -1.39
C THR A 11 -11.37 -17.72 -2.90
N PRO A 12 -11.59 -18.95 -3.37
CA PRO A 12 -11.80 -19.19 -4.80
C PRO A 12 -12.90 -18.30 -5.40
N LEU A 13 -13.95 -18.02 -4.62
CA LEU A 13 -15.05 -17.15 -5.02
C LEU A 13 -14.58 -15.68 -5.19
N ARG A 14 -13.84 -15.13 -4.23
CA ARG A 14 -13.32 -13.75 -4.31
C ARG A 14 -12.33 -13.59 -5.46
N VAL A 15 -11.45 -14.58 -5.69
CA VAL A 15 -10.52 -14.59 -6.83
C VAL A 15 -11.27 -14.58 -8.17
N VAL A 16 -12.35 -15.35 -8.30
CA VAL A 16 -13.19 -15.32 -9.51
C VAL A 16 -13.90 -13.97 -9.68
N GLN A 17 -14.42 -13.39 -8.59
CA GLN A 17 -15.05 -12.07 -8.61
C GLN A 17 -14.08 -10.97 -9.02
N GLU A 18 -12.86 -10.97 -8.47
CA GLU A 18 -11.78 -10.08 -8.89
C GLU A 18 -11.45 -10.27 -10.37
N GLY A 19 -11.38 -11.53 -10.85
CA GLY A 19 -11.17 -11.82 -12.26
C GLY A 19 -12.25 -11.24 -13.17
N ILE A 20 -13.53 -11.35 -12.78
CA ILE A 20 -14.66 -10.75 -13.52
C ILE A 20 -14.59 -9.22 -13.48
N ALA A 21 -14.29 -8.63 -12.31
CA ALA A 21 -14.14 -7.19 -12.16
C ALA A 21 -12.95 -6.66 -12.99
N ALA A 22 -11.83 -7.39 -13.02
CA ALA A 22 -10.66 -7.10 -13.84
C ALA A 22 -10.95 -7.12 -15.35
N LEU A 23 -11.70 -8.13 -15.80
CA LEU A 23 -12.16 -8.22 -17.20
C LEU A 23 -13.10 -7.06 -17.56
N ARG A 24 -13.99 -6.68 -16.65
CA ARG A 24 -14.98 -5.61 -16.86
C ARG A 24 -14.47 -4.21 -16.50
N ASN A 25 -13.23 -4.11 -16.01
CA ASN A 25 -12.61 -2.89 -15.49
C ASN A 25 -13.47 -2.18 -14.42
N GLN A 26 -14.22 -2.94 -13.62
CA GLN A 26 -15.07 -2.42 -12.56
C GLN A 26 -14.28 -2.26 -11.25
N PRO A 27 -14.61 -1.30 -10.37
CA PRO A 27 -14.00 -1.22 -9.04
C PRO A 27 -14.35 -2.44 -8.17
N ASP A 28 -13.40 -2.93 -7.37
CA ASP A 28 -13.64 -3.92 -6.30
C ASP A 28 -13.02 -3.43 -4.98
N PRO A 29 -13.73 -2.61 -4.20
CA PRO A 29 -13.22 -2.04 -2.95
C PRO A 29 -13.04 -3.06 -1.82
N ALA A 30 -13.46 -4.32 -2.00
CA ALA A 30 -13.29 -5.40 -1.03
C ALA A 30 -12.27 -6.45 -1.51
N GLY A 31 -11.54 -6.20 -2.62
CA GLY A 31 -10.65 -7.18 -3.22
C GLY A 31 -9.62 -7.73 -2.23
N PRO A 32 -9.35 -9.05 -2.18
CA PRO A 32 -8.32 -9.62 -1.33
C PRO A 32 -6.93 -8.99 -1.58
N ALA A 33 -6.33 -8.43 -0.54
CA ALA A 33 -4.96 -7.95 -0.61
C ALA A 33 -3.97 -9.09 -0.30
N THR A 34 -2.99 -9.31 -1.17
CA THR A 34 -1.90 -10.25 -0.87
C THR A 34 -1.17 -9.81 0.41
N PRO A 35 -0.90 -10.72 1.36
CA PRO A 35 -0.16 -10.39 2.59
C PRO A 35 1.23 -9.82 2.28
N ALA A 36 1.56 -8.72 2.93
CA ALA A 36 2.89 -8.12 2.92
C ALA A 36 3.49 -8.22 4.33
N PHE A 37 4.77 -8.53 4.41
CA PHE A 37 5.44 -8.82 5.68
C PHE A 37 6.43 -7.72 6.07
N PHE A 38 6.40 -7.34 7.34
CA PHE A 38 7.40 -6.49 7.98
C PHE A 38 7.77 -7.11 9.32
N ALA A 39 9.07 -7.33 9.55
CA ALA A 39 9.59 -8.01 10.75
C ALA A 39 8.86 -9.34 11.04
N ASP A 40 8.73 -10.18 10.00
CA ASP A 40 8.05 -11.48 10.01
C ASP A 40 6.57 -11.44 10.40
N ARG A 41 5.96 -10.26 10.42
CA ARG A 41 4.54 -10.08 10.70
C ARG A 41 3.79 -9.59 9.45
N PRO A 42 2.64 -10.21 9.13
CA PRO A 42 1.75 -9.67 8.11
C PRO A 42 1.16 -8.32 8.54
N GLN A 43 0.67 -7.54 7.57
CA GLN A 43 0.10 -6.22 7.84
C GLN A 43 -1.08 -6.29 8.81
N ASN A 44 -1.25 -5.24 9.62
CA ASN A 44 -2.36 -5.10 10.56
C ASN A 44 -3.58 -4.44 9.93
N LEU A 45 -3.38 -3.55 8.97
CA LEU A 45 -4.45 -2.82 8.28
C LEU A 45 -4.09 -2.65 6.81
N THR A 46 -5.11 -2.70 5.94
CA THR A 46 -5.01 -2.32 4.54
C THR A 46 -6.06 -1.26 4.23
N PHE A 47 -5.68 -0.23 3.50
CA PHE A 47 -6.60 0.79 3.01
C PHE A 47 -6.44 0.95 1.51
N GLU A 48 -7.58 1.14 0.84
CA GLU A 48 -7.63 1.39 -0.60
C GLU A 48 -8.34 2.72 -0.89
N LYS A 49 -7.89 3.38 -1.95
CA LYS A 49 -8.55 4.56 -2.53
C LYS A 49 -8.52 4.43 -4.05
N ALA A 50 -9.68 4.54 -4.67
CA ALA A 50 -9.78 4.53 -6.13
C ALA A 50 -9.06 5.74 -6.73
N ASP A 51 -8.43 5.56 -7.89
CA ASP A 51 -7.91 6.67 -8.69
C ASP A 51 -9.09 7.54 -9.17
N THR A 52 -9.13 8.80 -8.73
CA THR A 52 -10.22 9.74 -9.05
C THR A 52 -10.28 10.10 -10.54
N GLY A 53 -9.16 10.00 -11.27
CA GLY A 53 -9.12 10.27 -12.71
C GLY A 53 -9.64 9.12 -13.57
N SER A 54 -9.55 7.88 -13.08
CA SER A 54 -10.01 6.69 -13.79
C SER A 54 -10.31 5.54 -12.81
N PRO A 55 -11.48 5.58 -12.13
CA PRO A 55 -11.84 4.56 -11.13
C PRO A 55 -11.91 3.17 -11.77
N SER A 56 -11.01 2.28 -11.37
CA SER A 56 -10.99 0.90 -11.85
C SER A 56 -10.24 0.00 -10.87
N ILE A 57 -10.51 -1.31 -10.88
CA ILE A 57 -9.71 -2.30 -10.14
C ILE A 57 -8.22 -2.30 -10.53
N ARG A 58 -7.91 -1.80 -11.73
CA ARG A 58 -6.54 -1.71 -12.25
C ARG A 58 -5.79 -0.49 -11.73
N ARG A 59 -6.49 0.48 -11.12
CA ARG A 59 -5.93 1.77 -10.71
C ARG A 59 -6.38 2.16 -9.32
N ARG A 60 -5.56 1.86 -8.33
CA ARG A 60 -5.89 1.99 -6.92
C ARG A 60 -4.67 2.39 -6.10
N HIS A 61 -4.87 3.33 -5.20
CA HIS A 61 -3.93 3.72 -4.17
C HIS A 61 -4.06 2.75 -3.01
N HIS A 62 -2.95 2.16 -2.57
CA HIS A 62 -2.91 1.22 -1.47
C HIS A 62 -1.96 1.71 -0.40
N THR A 63 -2.41 1.61 0.85
CA THR A 63 -1.52 1.68 2.00
C THR A 63 -1.74 0.50 2.93
N ARG A 64 -0.64 -0.04 3.43
CA ARG A 64 -0.61 -1.14 4.40
C ARG A 64 0.12 -0.65 5.63
N LEU A 65 -0.38 -1.01 6.81
CA LEU A 65 0.18 -0.56 8.07
C LEU A 65 0.50 -1.75 8.97
N TRP A 66 1.63 -1.64 9.67
CA TRP A 66 2.08 -2.58 10.70
C TRP A 66 2.27 -1.85 12.01
N GLN A 67 1.65 -2.35 13.08
CA GLN A 67 1.96 -1.93 14.42
C GLN A 67 3.28 -2.58 14.83
N THR A 68 4.27 -1.76 15.20
CA THR A 68 5.56 -2.26 15.66
C THR A 68 5.49 -2.69 17.13
N ALA A 69 6.54 -3.36 17.62
CA ALA A 69 6.70 -3.63 19.04
C ALA A 69 7.10 -2.39 19.87
N TYR A 70 7.31 -1.24 19.22
CA TYR A 70 7.78 -0.01 19.86
C TYR A 70 6.62 0.93 20.18
N CYS A 71 6.79 1.69 21.26
CA CYS A 71 5.91 2.79 21.61
C CYS A 71 6.72 4.01 22.08
N LEU A 72 6.21 5.21 21.82
CA LEU A 72 6.80 6.46 22.25
C LEU A 72 6.49 6.72 23.73
N VAL A 73 7.55 6.91 24.51
CA VAL A 73 7.49 7.34 25.91
C VAL A 73 7.10 8.83 26.04
N PRO A 74 6.53 9.27 27.16
CA PRO A 74 6.18 8.50 28.36
C PRO A 74 4.86 7.72 28.25
N ASN A 75 3.95 8.12 27.36
CA ASN A 75 2.57 7.61 27.34
C ASN A 75 2.39 6.30 26.56
N CYS A 76 3.47 5.68 26.12
CA CYS A 76 3.49 4.49 25.27
C CYS A 76 2.55 4.61 24.05
N ARG A 77 2.67 5.71 23.28
CA ARG A 77 1.92 5.85 22.02
C ARG A 77 2.46 4.85 20.98
N PRO A 78 1.63 4.01 20.36
CA PRO A 78 2.11 2.96 19.46
C PRO A 78 2.80 3.54 18.24
N VAL A 79 3.92 2.94 17.83
CA VAL A 79 4.61 3.28 16.58
C VAL A 79 4.14 2.35 15.48
N TRP A 80 3.72 2.95 14.37
CA TRP A 80 3.28 2.26 13.18
C TRP A 80 4.24 2.51 12.02
N VAL A 81 4.42 1.50 11.18
CA VAL A 81 5.10 1.62 9.89
C VAL A 81 4.05 1.45 8.81
N ALA A 82 4.16 2.22 7.73
CA ALA A 82 3.26 2.14 6.59
C ALA A 82 4.03 2.05 5.28
N THR A 83 3.45 1.35 4.32
CA THR A 83 3.89 1.35 2.92
C THR A 83 2.85 2.04 2.04
N ALA A 84 3.29 2.52 0.89
CA ALA A 84 2.52 3.28 -0.07
C ALA A 84 2.76 2.66 -1.46
N SER A 85 1.72 2.19 -2.15
CA SER A 85 1.84 1.70 -3.53
C SER A 85 0.65 2.13 -4.38
N PHE A 86 0.92 2.49 -5.63
CA PHE A 86 -0.13 2.81 -6.58
C PHE A 86 -0.17 1.76 -7.67
N ASP A 87 -1.28 1.06 -7.79
CA ASP A 87 -1.49 0.10 -8.85
C ASP A 87 -1.87 0.87 -10.12
N VAL A 88 -1.21 0.57 -11.24
CA VAL A 88 -1.43 1.23 -12.54
C VAL A 88 -1.83 0.26 -13.65
N GLY A 89 -2.05 -1.00 -13.31
CA GLY A 89 -2.48 -2.03 -14.24
C GLY A 89 -2.60 -3.40 -13.61
N ILE A 90 -2.85 -4.39 -14.47
CA ILE A 90 -2.70 -5.81 -14.17
C ILE A 90 -1.65 -6.34 -15.14
N GLU A 91 -0.72 -7.13 -14.63
CA GLU A 91 0.30 -7.82 -15.40
C GLU A 91 0.40 -9.29 -14.97
N LEU A 92 1.10 -10.09 -15.78
CA LEU A 92 1.45 -11.44 -15.39
C LEU A 92 2.83 -11.38 -14.73
N SER A 93 2.91 -11.66 -13.43
CA SER A 93 4.19 -11.66 -12.72
C SER A 93 5.17 -12.59 -13.43
N GLN A 94 6.34 -12.09 -13.81
CA GLN A 94 7.36 -12.90 -14.48
C GLN A 94 7.96 -13.97 -13.55
N ARG A 95 7.90 -13.75 -12.23
CA ARG A 95 8.42 -14.68 -11.22
C ARG A 95 7.38 -15.69 -10.74
N LEU A 96 6.15 -15.22 -10.48
CA LEU A 96 5.10 -16.07 -9.91
C LEU A 96 4.20 -16.69 -10.98
N HIS A 97 4.27 -16.20 -12.22
CA HIS A 97 3.38 -16.57 -13.33
C HIS A 97 1.88 -16.46 -12.99
N LEU A 98 1.56 -15.56 -12.05
CA LEU A 98 0.20 -15.25 -11.62
C LEU A 98 -0.16 -13.82 -12.03
N PRO A 99 -1.42 -13.55 -12.40
CA PRO A 99 -1.90 -12.18 -12.56
C PRO A 99 -1.66 -11.40 -11.26
N THR A 100 -0.98 -10.27 -11.38
CA THR A 100 -0.69 -9.36 -10.26
C THR A 100 -0.93 -7.93 -10.70
N HIS A 101 -1.07 -7.03 -9.75
CA HIS A 101 -1.12 -5.61 -10.05
C HIS A 101 0.28 -5.10 -10.40
N ARG A 102 0.36 -4.28 -11.45
CA ARG A 102 1.58 -3.56 -11.78
C ARG A 102 1.65 -2.31 -10.93
N ILE A 103 2.69 -2.18 -10.11
CA ILE A 103 2.90 -1.02 -9.25
C ILE A 103 3.60 0.10 -10.03
N ASP A 104 3.17 1.35 -9.81
CA ASP A 104 3.83 2.53 -10.35
C ASP A 104 5.26 2.65 -9.78
N PRO A 105 6.29 2.85 -10.63
CA PRO A 105 7.66 2.91 -10.16
C PRO A 105 7.97 4.13 -9.28
N ALA A 106 7.19 5.21 -9.35
CA ALA A 106 7.42 6.44 -8.60
C ALA A 106 6.76 6.38 -7.20
N ILE A 107 7.19 5.44 -6.36
CA ILE A 107 6.58 5.17 -5.05
C ILE A 107 6.59 6.36 -4.09
N ASP A 108 7.51 7.32 -4.27
CA ASP A 108 7.54 8.56 -3.48
C ASP A 108 6.36 9.50 -3.77
N ASN A 109 5.77 9.43 -4.98
CA ASN A 109 4.56 10.18 -5.30
C ASN A 109 3.38 9.64 -4.48
N GLU A 110 3.30 8.33 -4.30
CA GLU A 110 2.28 7.70 -3.48
C GLU A 110 2.47 8.03 -2.00
N ARG A 111 3.72 8.02 -1.51
CA ARG A 111 4.06 8.53 -0.18
C ARG A 111 3.54 9.97 0.01
N ALA A 112 3.77 10.85 -0.96
CA ALA A 112 3.34 12.25 -0.89
C ALA A 112 1.80 12.39 -0.87
N LEU A 113 1.09 11.57 -1.65
CA LEU A 113 -0.37 11.52 -1.67
C LEU A 113 -0.94 11.11 -0.29
N ILE A 114 -0.43 10.03 0.29
CA ILE A 114 -0.87 9.56 1.61
C ILE A 114 -0.59 10.60 2.68
N VAL A 115 0.62 11.17 2.69
CA VAL A 115 0.97 12.26 3.62
C VAL A 115 -0.02 13.41 3.51
N THR A 116 -0.31 13.85 2.28
CA THR A 116 -1.25 14.95 2.01
C THR A 116 -2.66 14.64 2.54
N ASP A 117 -3.14 13.43 2.31
CA ASP A 117 -4.46 12.99 2.78
C ASP A 117 -4.52 12.91 4.32
N LEU A 118 -3.47 12.41 4.97
CA LEU A 118 -3.40 12.29 6.43
C LEU A 118 -3.29 13.66 7.11
N LEU A 119 -2.51 14.59 6.55
CA LEU A 119 -2.45 15.96 7.03
C LEU A 119 -3.83 16.64 6.97
N ARG A 120 -4.61 16.37 5.91
CA ARG A 120 -5.97 16.93 5.76
C ARG A 120 -6.94 16.48 6.85
N VAL A 121 -6.72 15.31 7.46
CA VAL A 121 -7.57 14.77 8.53
C VAL A 121 -6.97 14.98 9.92
N GLY A 122 -5.95 15.83 10.04
CA GLY A 122 -5.44 16.32 11.33
C GLY A 122 -4.14 15.68 11.80
N ALA A 123 -3.47 14.85 10.99
CA ALA A 123 -2.10 14.44 11.31
C ALA A 123 -1.13 15.62 11.20
N THR A 124 -0.02 15.57 11.94
CA THR A 124 1.09 16.52 11.87
C THR A 124 2.33 15.84 11.32
N GLN A 125 3.06 16.50 10.43
CA GLN A 125 4.36 16.03 9.96
C GLN A 125 5.48 16.55 10.85
N GLU A 126 6.10 15.66 11.61
CA GLU A 126 7.21 15.98 12.52
C GLU A 126 8.56 16.01 11.80
N GLY A 127 8.65 15.36 10.63
CA GLY A 127 9.87 15.35 9.84
C GLY A 127 9.99 14.16 8.92
N SER A 128 11.23 13.76 8.68
CA SER A 128 11.58 12.68 7.76
C SER A 128 12.88 12.02 8.18
N VAL A 129 13.00 10.72 7.93
CA VAL A 129 14.17 9.91 8.26
C VAL A 129 14.67 9.22 7.01
N MET A 130 15.99 9.19 6.83
CA MET A 130 16.62 8.41 5.76
C MET A 130 16.61 6.93 6.15
N VAL A 131 15.83 6.11 5.44
CA VAL A 131 15.72 4.66 5.66
C VAL A 131 16.63 3.86 4.72
N SER A 132 16.93 4.42 3.55
CA SER A 132 17.92 3.88 2.61
C SER A 132 18.60 5.02 1.87
N ARG A 133 19.66 4.72 1.11
CA ARG A 133 20.13 5.66 0.09
C ARG A 133 19.06 5.75 -1.02
N PRO A 134 19.01 6.86 -1.79
CA PRO A 134 18.23 6.89 -3.02
C PRO A 134 18.62 5.72 -3.91
N LEU A 135 17.63 5.00 -4.44
CA LEU A 135 17.89 3.82 -5.25
C LEU A 135 16.79 3.55 -6.25
N TYR A 136 17.18 2.87 -7.33
CA TYR A 136 16.30 2.23 -8.28
C TYR A 136 16.47 0.72 -8.13
N GLY A 137 15.37 -0.02 -8.17
CA GLY A 137 15.38 -1.46 -7.94
C GLY A 137 14.17 -2.17 -8.53
N MET A 138 14.04 -3.46 -8.21
CA MET A 138 12.89 -4.29 -8.56
C MET A 138 12.21 -4.77 -7.29
N ASN A 139 10.88 -4.76 -7.25
CA ASN A 139 10.10 -5.30 -6.15
C ASN A 139 10.07 -6.85 -6.19
N ALA A 140 9.33 -7.46 -5.25
CA ALA A 140 9.19 -8.92 -5.19
C ALA A 140 8.50 -9.52 -6.44
N ALA A 141 7.51 -8.81 -7.00
CA ALA A 141 6.77 -9.21 -8.19
C ALA A 141 7.57 -9.08 -9.50
N GLY A 142 8.60 -8.22 -9.51
CA GLY A 142 9.43 -7.91 -10.66
C GLY A 142 9.26 -6.50 -11.22
N ASP A 143 8.40 -5.67 -10.62
CA ASP A 143 8.19 -4.29 -11.08
C ASP A 143 9.38 -3.39 -10.70
N PRO A 144 9.78 -2.46 -11.57
CA PRO A 144 10.75 -1.44 -11.22
C PRO A 144 10.19 -0.46 -10.19
N PHE A 145 11.06 0.10 -9.36
CA PHE A 145 10.73 1.24 -8.50
C PHE A 145 11.92 2.19 -8.34
N SER A 146 11.62 3.44 -7.97
CA SER A 146 12.60 4.46 -7.61
C SER A 146 12.16 5.17 -6.33
N THR A 147 13.10 5.43 -5.42
CA THR A 147 12.84 6.18 -4.19
C THR A 147 14.02 7.08 -3.80
N ASP A 148 13.71 8.20 -3.15
CA ASP A 148 14.63 9.07 -2.43
C ASP A 148 15.17 8.45 -1.13
N GLY A 149 14.63 7.29 -0.72
CA GLY A 149 15.06 6.54 0.45
C GLY A 149 14.58 7.14 1.77
N ARG A 150 13.58 8.02 1.75
CA ARG A 150 13.10 8.73 2.96
C ARG A 150 11.73 8.21 3.39
N ALA A 151 11.58 8.00 4.69
CA ALA A 151 10.28 7.85 5.34
C ALA A 151 9.84 9.21 5.91
N VAL A 152 8.55 9.51 5.87
CA VAL A 152 7.94 10.68 6.53
C VAL A 152 7.39 10.26 7.88
N VAL A 153 7.63 11.07 8.91
CA VAL A 153 7.14 10.84 10.26
C VAL A 153 5.89 11.68 10.48
N LEU A 154 4.77 11.00 10.70
CA LEU A 154 3.48 11.60 11.01
C LEU A 154 3.06 11.27 12.44
N VAL A 155 2.41 12.22 13.10
CA VAL A 155 1.81 12.06 14.43
C VAL A 155 0.32 12.39 14.32
N PHE A 156 -0.52 11.50 14.82
CA PHE A 156 -1.95 11.74 14.97
C PHE A 156 -2.23 12.37 16.34
N PRO A 157 -3.28 13.20 16.45
CA PRO A 157 -3.69 13.83 17.70
C PRO A 157 -4.12 12.81 18.77
#